data_AF-A0A090WM79-F1
#
_entry.id   AF-A0A090WM79-F1
#
_cell.length_a   1.000
_cell.length_b   1.000
_cell.length_c   1.000
_cell.angle_alpha   90.00
_cell.angle_beta   90.00
_cell.angle_gamma   90.00
#
_symmetry.space_group_name_H-M   'P 1'
#
loop_
_entity.id
_entity.type
_entity.pdbx_description
1 polymer ?
#
loop_
_entity_poly.entity_id
_entity_poly.type
_entity_poly.pdbx_seq_one_letter_code
_entity_poly.pdbx_strand_id
1 'polypeptide(L)'
;MALAKQAGMKYMIITAKHHDGFSMFDSKATDYNIVDATPFKRDILKELSIACQEQGLKFGFYYSQAQDWHHPGGLGNSWDKSFERVSSDEYVYEKALPEVKQLLTEYGPISNFWWDTPREMTKSVVDSLHHITTHYSHGLLQTTVWATIIPEIIKLLKETGQDINRS
;
A
#
# COMPACT_ATOMS: atom_id res chain seq x y z
N MET A 1 19.01 -4.34 -8.72
CA MET A 1 18.26 -5.61 -8.92
C MET A 1 19.11 -6.85 -9.18
N ALA A 2 20.33 -6.74 -9.72
CA ALA A 2 21.20 -7.89 -10.00
C ALA A 2 21.43 -8.83 -8.79
N LEU A 3 21.66 -8.27 -7.60
CA LEU A 3 21.83 -9.05 -6.36
C LEU A 3 20.59 -9.90 -6.04
N ALA A 4 19.39 -9.33 -6.11
CA ALA A 4 18.14 -10.04 -5.84
C ALA A 4 17.94 -11.23 -6.81
N LYS A 5 18.24 -11.01 -8.09
CA LYS A 5 18.19 -12.07 -9.11
C LYS A 5 19.23 -13.17 -8.87
N GLN A 6 20.47 -12.79 -8.53
CA GLN A 6 21.53 -13.75 -8.19
C GLN A 6 21.18 -14.57 -6.95
N ALA A 7 20.50 -13.97 -5.96
CA ALA A 7 19.98 -14.68 -4.79
C ALA A 7 18.77 -15.59 -5.10
N GLY A 8 18.31 -15.66 -6.35
CA GLY A 8 17.19 -16.52 -6.75
C GLY A 8 15.81 -15.99 -6.36
N MET A 9 15.71 -14.73 -5.91
CA MET A 9 14.42 -14.11 -5.57
C MET A 9 13.49 -14.09 -6.78
N LYS A 10 12.17 -14.16 -6.53
CA LYS A 10 11.14 -14.17 -7.58
C LYS A 10 10.27 -12.92 -7.60
N TYR A 11 10.28 -12.19 -6.49
CA TYR A 11 9.53 -10.96 -6.33
C TYR A 11 10.23 -10.03 -5.36
N MET A 12 9.88 -8.74 -5.41
CA MET A 12 10.29 -7.73 -4.45
C MET A 12 9.04 -7.02 -3.93
N ILE A 13 8.94 -6.88 -2.61
CA ILE A 13 7.96 -6.01 -1.95
C ILE A 13 8.76 -4.90 -1.27
N ILE A 14 8.35 -3.66 -1.46
CA ILE A 14 9.00 -2.51 -0.85
C ILE A 14 7.99 -1.57 -0.20
N THR A 15 8.39 -0.95 0.90
CA THR A 15 7.60 0.05 1.63
C THR A 15 7.32 1.27 0.75
N ALA A 16 6.07 1.39 0.29
CA ALA A 16 5.62 2.58 -0.41
C ALA A 16 5.31 3.73 0.54
N LYS A 17 4.70 3.42 1.70
CA LYS A 17 4.47 4.36 2.81
C LYS A 17 4.39 3.59 4.12
N HIS A 18 5.13 4.01 5.14
CA HIS A 18 5.06 3.45 6.49
C HIS A 18 4.12 4.27 7.39
N HIS A 19 4.14 3.98 8.69
CA HIS A 19 3.38 4.72 9.69
C HIS A 19 3.80 6.18 9.82
N ASP A 20 5.05 6.54 9.51
CA ASP A 20 5.51 7.93 9.51
C ASP A 20 4.75 8.82 8.53
N GLY A 21 4.04 8.22 7.56
CA GLY A 21 3.25 8.90 6.55
C GLY A 21 4.05 9.37 5.35
N PHE A 22 5.34 9.08 5.26
CA PHE A 22 6.19 9.54 4.17
C PHE A 22 6.05 8.64 2.95
N SER A 23 5.67 9.22 1.80
CA SER A 23 5.46 8.47 0.57
C SER A 23 6.79 8.34 -0.21
N MET A 24 7.25 7.11 -0.45
CA MET A 24 8.52 6.81 -1.12
C MET A 24 8.46 6.95 -2.65
N PHE A 25 7.44 7.61 -3.17
CA PHE A 25 7.16 7.80 -4.59
C PHE A 25 6.60 9.21 -4.84
N ASP A 26 6.40 9.58 -6.10
CA ASP A 26 5.87 10.90 -6.48
C ASP A 26 4.35 10.98 -6.20
N SER A 27 3.97 11.12 -4.93
CA SER A 27 2.57 11.10 -4.52
C SER A 27 1.83 12.35 -4.98
N LYS A 28 0.69 12.16 -5.65
CA LYS A 28 -0.20 13.25 -6.05
C LYS A 28 -1.15 13.71 -4.93
N ALA A 29 -1.19 12.99 -3.81
CA ALA A 29 -2.10 13.27 -2.70
C ALA A 29 -1.44 14.08 -1.58
N THR A 30 -0.10 14.16 -1.54
CA THR A 30 0.62 14.91 -0.53
C THR A 30 2.01 15.33 -1.01
N ASP A 31 2.46 16.51 -0.61
CA ASP A 31 3.84 16.97 -0.83
C ASP A 31 4.83 16.32 0.17
N TYR A 32 4.34 15.56 1.16
CA TYR A 32 5.18 14.81 2.11
C TYR A 32 5.64 13.48 1.50
N ASN A 33 6.43 13.61 0.42
CA ASN A 33 6.89 12.50 -0.40
C ASN A 33 8.37 12.66 -0.82
N ILE A 34 8.98 11.60 -1.34
CA ILE A 34 10.41 11.57 -1.69
C ILE A 34 10.81 12.61 -2.75
N VAL A 35 9.89 12.92 -3.67
CA VAL A 35 10.15 13.85 -4.77
C VAL A 35 10.00 15.29 -4.29
N ASP A 36 8.94 15.65 -3.58
CA ASP A 36 8.69 17.04 -3.20
C ASP A 36 9.46 17.47 -1.95
N ALA A 37 9.54 16.61 -0.94
CA ALA A 37 10.09 16.98 0.36
C ALA A 37 11.62 16.80 0.50
N THR A 38 12.29 16.20 -0.49
CA THR A 38 13.74 15.89 -0.38
C THR A 38 14.58 16.47 -1.53
N PRO A 39 15.89 16.67 -1.36
CA PRO A 39 16.80 17.01 -2.46
C PRO A 39 16.99 15.89 -3.50
N PHE A 40 16.52 14.66 -3.24
CA PHE A 40 16.73 13.53 -4.15
C PHE A 40 15.91 13.65 -5.43
N LYS A 41 14.69 14.22 -5.34
CA LYS A 41 13.84 14.60 -6.48
C LYS A 41 13.57 13.48 -7.50
N ARG A 42 13.55 12.22 -7.05
CA ARG A 42 13.40 11.03 -7.90
C ARG A 42 12.43 10.04 -7.29
N ASP A 43 11.57 9.49 -8.13
CA ASP A 43 10.64 8.43 -7.77
C ASP A 43 11.37 7.07 -7.77
N ILE A 44 11.84 6.67 -6.59
CA ILE A 44 12.60 5.43 -6.43
C ILE A 44 11.72 4.19 -6.65
N LEU A 45 10.42 4.25 -6.38
CA LEU A 45 9.53 3.10 -6.60
C LEU A 45 9.31 2.86 -8.08
N LYS A 46 9.20 3.91 -8.89
CA LYS A 46 9.11 3.81 -10.35
C LYS A 46 10.38 3.19 -10.93
N GLU A 47 11.55 3.66 -10.49
CA GLU A 47 12.84 3.10 -10.90
C GLU A 47 12.99 1.63 -10.52
N LEU A 48 12.57 1.25 -9.30
CA LEU A 48 12.60 -0.13 -8.84
C LEU A 48 11.63 -1.02 -9.59
N SER A 49 10.43 -0.54 -9.91
CA SER A 49 9.46 -1.29 -10.72
C SER A 49 10.04 -1.61 -12.10
N ILE A 50 10.60 -0.61 -12.78
CA ILE A 50 11.23 -0.78 -14.09
C ILE A 50 12.37 -1.81 -13.99
N ALA A 51 13.25 -1.65 -13.00
CA ALA A 51 14.37 -2.56 -12.80
C ALA A 51 13.93 -4.00 -12.46
N CYS A 52 12.80 -4.18 -11.76
CA CYS A 52 12.23 -5.51 -11.50
C CYS A 52 11.72 -6.15 -12.79
N GLN A 53 10.98 -5.38 -13.60
CA GLN A 53 10.45 -5.84 -14.89
C GLN A 53 11.58 -6.27 -15.84
N GLU A 54 12.63 -5.47 -15.98
CA GLU A 54 13.82 -5.79 -16.78
C GLU A 54 14.53 -7.08 -16.33
N GLN A 55 14.43 -7.41 -15.04
CA GLN A 55 15.07 -8.60 -14.47
C GLN A 55 14.15 -9.83 -14.41
N GLY A 56 12.88 -9.69 -14.79
CA GLY A 56 11.87 -10.75 -14.69
C GLY A 56 11.43 -11.04 -13.25
N LEU A 57 11.59 -10.06 -12.36
CA LEU A 57 11.12 -10.13 -10.97
C LEU A 57 9.72 -9.54 -10.89
N LYS A 58 8.81 -10.22 -10.18
CA LYS A 58 7.52 -9.62 -9.85
C LYS A 58 7.71 -8.47 -8.85
N PHE A 59 6.84 -7.47 -8.87
CA PHE A 59 6.98 -6.28 -8.04
C PHE A 59 5.72 -6.02 -7.21
N GLY A 60 5.91 -5.51 -6.01
CA GLY A 60 4.83 -5.28 -5.07
C GLY A 60 5.18 -4.22 -4.03
N PHE A 61 4.15 -3.81 -3.30
CA PHE A 61 4.25 -2.75 -2.31
C PHE A 61 3.79 -3.21 -0.93
N TYR A 62 4.46 -2.73 0.09
CA TYR A 62 3.90 -2.59 1.43
C TYR A 62 3.25 -1.21 1.53
N TYR A 63 2.10 -1.11 2.20
CA TYR A 63 1.45 0.18 2.47
C TYR A 63 0.71 0.17 3.81
N SER A 64 0.96 1.16 4.66
CA SER A 64 0.23 1.37 5.91
C SER A 64 -1.05 2.17 5.68
N GLN A 65 -2.17 1.46 5.53
CA GLN A 65 -3.46 2.02 5.11
C GLN A 65 -4.26 2.72 6.21
N ALA A 66 -4.03 2.38 7.47
CA ALA A 66 -4.77 2.95 8.60
C ALA A 66 -3.93 3.92 9.43
N GLN A 67 -2.63 3.61 9.60
CA GLN A 67 -1.72 4.43 10.38
C GLN A 67 -0.98 5.42 9.47
N ASP A 68 -1.02 6.68 9.88
CA ASP A 68 -0.25 7.77 9.30
C ASP A 68 -0.04 8.81 10.41
N TRP A 69 1.21 8.98 10.83
CA TRP A 69 1.54 9.85 11.94
C TRP A 69 1.65 11.32 11.53
N HIS A 70 1.57 11.60 10.23
CA HIS A 70 1.67 12.94 9.66
C HIS A 70 0.29 13.52 9.30
N HIS A 71 -0.68 12.69 8.91
CA HIS A 71 -2.03 13.14 8.57
C HIS A 71 -2.89 13.34 9.83
N PRO A 72 -3.69 14.44 9.96
CA PRO A 72 -4.52 14.67 11.14
C PRO A 72 -5.57 13.57 11.42
N GLY A 73 -6.07 12.93 10.35
CA GLY A 73 -6.97 11.76 10.42
C GLY A 73 -6.25 10.41 10.49
N GLY A 74 -4.92 10.39 10.41
CA GLY A 74 -4.16 9.14 10.49
C GLY A 74 -4.06 8.60 11.92
N LEU A 75 -4.08 7.26 12.05
CA LEU A 75 -4.05 6.61 13.34
C LEU A 75 -2.62 6.41 13.87
N GLY A 76 -2.50 6.23 15.18
CA GLY A 76 -1.26 5.82 15.84
C GLY A 76 -0.39 6.96 16.39
N ASN A 77 -0.62 8.21 15.99
CA ASN A 77 0.01 9.37 16.62
C ASN A 77 -0.93 9.95 17.67
N SER A 78 -0.71 9.64 18.95
CA SER A 78 -1.46 10.20 20.09
C SER A 78 -0.67 11.24 20.88
N TRP A 79 0.62 11.40 20.59
CA TRP A 79 1.55 12.27 21.30
C TRP A 79 1.55 13.69 20.74
N ASP A 80 1.33 13.87 19.44
CA ASP A 80 1.28 15.18 18.82
C ASP A 80 -0.09 15.83 19.03
N LYS A 81 -0.08 16.90 19.84
CA LYS A 81 -1.27 17.70 20.19
C LYS A 81 -1.47 18.90 19.28
N SER A 82 -0.59 19.12 18.30
CA SER A 82 -0.70 20.23 17.36
C SER A 82 -1.76 20.00 16.27
N PHE A 83 -2.11 18.74 16.01
CA PHE A 83 -3.15 18.40 15.04
C PHE A 83 -4.55 18.74 15.53
N GLU A 84 -5.29 19.49 14.72
CA GLU A 84 -6.74 19.46 14.73
C GLU A 84 -7.19 18.15 14.07
N ARG A 85 -7.72 17.21 14.87
CA ARG A 85 -8.02 15.86 14.39
C ARG A 85 -9.24 15.84 13.48
N VAL A 86 -9.09 15.18 12.35
CA VAL A 86 -10.18 14.83 11.42
C VAL A 86 -10.47 13.33 11.50
N SER A 87 -11.48 12.86 10.77
CA SER A 87 -11.86 11.45 10.78
C SER A 87 -10.80 10.56 10.11
N SER A 88 -10.74 9.28 10.51
CA SER A 88 -9.89 8.29 9.83
C SER A 88 -10.33 8.03 8.39
N ASP A 89 -11.62 8.13 8.11
CA ASP A 89 -12.17 8.00 6.76
C ASP A 89 -11.69 9.13 5.84
N GLU A 90 -11.63 10.36 6.35
CA GLU A 90 -11.10 11.51 5.62
C GLU A 90 -9.64 11.30 5.21
N TYR A 91 -8.78 10.85 6.13
CA TYR A 91 -7.41 10.43 5.78
C TYR A 91 -7.38 9.40 4.66
N VAL A 92 -8.23 8.37 4.73
CA VAL A 92 -8.21 7.32 3.71
C VAL A 92 -8.68 7.86 2.36
N TYR A 93 -9.74 8.67 2.31
CA TYR A 93 -10.25 9.21 1.05
C TYR A 93 -9.34 10.28 0.45
N GLU A 94 -8.68 11.10 1.28
CA GLU A 94 -7.81 12.18 0.81
C GLU A 94 -6.42 11.70 0.42
N LYS A 95 -5.89 10.69 1.12
CA LYS A 95 -4.51 10.23 0.92
C LYS A 95 -4.40 8.75 0.56
N ALA A 96 -4.84 7.84 1.43
CA ALA A 96 -4.50 6.43 1.25
C ALA A 96 -5.12 5.81 -0.02
N LEU A 97 -6.39 6.06 -0.28
CA LEU A 97 -7.10 5.56 -1.46
C LEU A 97 -6.51 6.11 -2.77
N PRO A 98 -6.29 7.42 -2.96
CA PRO A 98 -5.67 7.93 -4.19
C PRO A 98 -4.22 7.45 -4.36
N GLU A 99 -3.43 7.35 -3.30
CA GLU A 99 -2.06 6.81 -3.36
C GLU A 99 -2.04 5.35 -3.79
N VAL A 100 -2.89 4.50 -3.19
CA VAL A 100 -3.00 3.08 -3.60
C VAL A 100 -3.43 2.98 -5.05
N LYS A 101 -4.40 3.80 -5.50
CA LYS A 101 -4.82 3.81 -6.91
C LYS A 101 -3.64 4.20 -7.81
N GLN A 102 -2.85 5.20 -7.44
CA GLN A 102 -1.67 5.62 -8.20
C GLN A 102 -0.65 4.48 -8.29
N LEU A 103 -0.34 3.82 -7.17
CA LEU A 103 0.58 2.68 -7.10
C LEU A 103 0.15 1.53 -8.02
N LEU A 104 -1.16 1.25 -8.09
CA LEU A 104 -1.71 0.18 -8.92
C LEU A 104 -1.80 0.52 -10.42
N THR A 105 -1.77 1.79 -10.79
CA THR A 105 -2.02 2.22 -12.18
C THR A 105 -0.79 2.78 -12.88
N GLU A 106 0.17 3.34 -12.13
CA GLU A 106 1.31 4.07 -12.71
C GLU A 106 2.63 3.32 -12.61
N TYR A 107 2.71 2.21 -11.88
CA TYR A 107 3.97 1.49 -11.61
C TYR A 107 4.07 0.16 -12.35
N GLY A 108 3.26 -0.05 -13.39
CA GLY A 108 3.23 -1.29 -14.17
C GLY A 108 2.55 -2.45 -13.43
N PRO A 109 2.74 -3.71 -13.88
CA PRO A 109 2.06 -4.85 -13.29
C PRO A 109 2.50 -5.10 -11.85
N ILE A 110 1.56 -5.00 -10.91
CA ILE A 110 1.79 -5.24 -9.48
C ILE A 110 1.31 -6.65 -9.11
N SER A 111 2.20 -7.47 -8.56
CA SER A 111 1.88 -8.84 -8.17
C SER A 111 1.44 -8.99 -6.73
N ASN A 112 1.93 -8.11 -5.85
CA ASN A 112 1.72 -8.22 -4.42
C ASN A 112 1.40 -6.85 -3.82
N PHE A 113 0.38 -6.81 -2.97
CA PHE A 113 0.08 -5.64 -2.15
C PHE A 113 -0.07 -6.10 -0.70
N TRP A 114 0.89 -5.69 0.11
CA TRP A 114 1.00 -6.05 1.51
C TRP A 114 0.42 -4.92 2.34
N TRP A 115 -0.75 -5.17 2.92
CA TRP A 115 -1.43 -4.26 3.83
C TRP A 115 -0.91 -4.44 5.24
N ASP A 116 -0.83 -3.35 5.99
CA ASP A 116 -0.52 -3.41 7.42
C ASP A 116 -1.78 -3.68 8.26
N THR A 117 -1.60 -3.68 9.57
CA THR A 117 -2.63 -4.02 10.55
C THR A 117 -3.77 -3.02 10.47
N PRO A 118 -4.97 -3.46 10.10
CA PRO A 118 -6.13 -2.59 10.01
C PRO A 118 -6.52 -2.13 11.41
N ARG A 119 -6.88 -0.85 11.55
CA ARG A 119 -7.35 -0.27 12.81
C ARG A 119 -8.48 0.69 12.53
N GLU A 120 -9.58 0.53 13.27
CA GLU A 120 -10.68 1.50 13.31
C GLU A 120 -11.16 1.96 11.92
N MET A 121 -11.10 1.07 10.93
CA MET A 121 -11.52 1.35 9.55
C MET A 121 -13.01 1.06 9.41
N THR A 122 -13.77 2.00 8.84
CA THR A 122 -15.18 1.75 8.52
C THR A 122 -15.31 0.76 7.37
N LYS A 123 -16.46 0.07 7.29
CA LYS A 123 -16.73 -0.86 6.19
C LYS A 123 -16.61 -0.17 4.82
N SER A 124 -17.08 1.08 4.70
CA SER A 124 -17.02 1.86 3.46
C SER A 124 -15.59 2.04 2.96
N VAL A 125 -14.68 2.41 3.86
CA VAL A 125 -13.26 2.58 3.56
C VAL A 125 -12.61 1.27 3.14
N VAL A 126 -12.89 0.19 3.88
CA VAL A 126 -12.35 -1.14 3.60
C VAL A 126 -12.85 -1.65 2.25
N ASP A 127 -14.15 -1.51 1.97
CA ASP A 127 -14.75 -1.86 0.68
C ASP A 127 -14.12 -1.05 -0.46
N SER A 128 -13.85 0.24 -0.24
CA SER A 128 -13.23 1.12 -1.25
C SER A 128 -11.82 0.66 -1.62
N LEU A 129 -10.97 0.39 -0.64
CA LEU A 129 -9.61 -0.12 -0.86
C LEU A 129 -9.61 -1.52 -1.49
N HIS A 130 -10.50 -2.39 -1.02
CA HIS A 130 -10.65 -3.72 -1.60
C HIS A 130 -11.16 -3.67 -3.06
N HIS A 131 -12.09 -2.77 -3.36
CA HIS A 131 -12.62 -2.59 -4.70
C HIS A 131 -11.52 -2.15 -5.69
N ILE A 132 -10.71 -1.14 -5.34
CA ILE A 132 -9.67 -0.67 -6.26
C ILE A 132 -8.59 -1.73 -6.49
N THR A 133 -8.22 -2.49 -5.46
CA THR A 133 -7.18 -3.54 -5.59
C THR A 133 -7.64 -4.71 -6.45
N THR A 134 -8.90 -5.10 -6.34
CA THR A 134 -9.49 -6.16 -7.17
C THR A 134 -9.78 -5.68 -8.60
N HIS A 135 -10.11 -4.40 -8.79
CA HIS A 135 -10.39 -3.82 -10.10
C HIS A 135 -9.13 -3.62 -10.94
N TYR A 136 -8.06 -3.04 -10.37
CA TYR A 136 -6.87 -2.67 -11.14
C TYR A 136 -5.82 -3.77 -11.26
N SER A 137 -5.94 -4.86 -10.48
CA SER A 137 -4.91 -5.89 -10.45
C SER A 137 -5.51 -7.30 -10.41
N HIS A 138 -5.88 -7.79 -11.58
CA HIS A 138 -6.29 -9.19 -11.78
C HIS A 138 -5.12 -10.13 -11.41
N GLY A 139 -5.32 -10.96 -10.38
CA GLY A 139 -4.28 -11.87 -9.88
C GLY A 139 -3.34 -11.28 -8.83
N LEU A 140 -3.66 -10.11 -8.27
CA LEU A 140 -2.95 -9.55 -7.12
C LEU A 140 -3.01 -10.50 -5.93
N LEU A 141 -1.85 -10.86 -5.40
CA LEU A 141 -1.75 -11.52 -4.11
C LEU A 141 -1.82 -10.44 -3.02
N GLN A 142 -2.93 -10.43 -2.30
CA GLN A 142 -3.13 -9.56 -1.15
C GLN A 142 -2.86 -10.35 0.13
N THR A 143 -2.32 -9.69 1.15
CA THR A 143 -2.21 -10.32 2.47
C THR A 143 -3.60 -10.62 3.03
N THR A 144 -3.66 -11.58 3.95
CA THR A 144 -4.88 -12.03 4.62
C THR A 144 -5.46 -10.99 5.58
N VAL A 145 -4.88 -9.79 5.65
CA VAL A 145 -5.40 -8.67 6.44
C VAL A 145 -6.89 -8.45 6.18
N TRP A 146 -7.34 -8.55 4.94
CA TRP A 146 -8.76 -8.43 4.60
C TRP A 146 -9.67 -9.45 5.28
N ALA A 147 -9.16 -10.66 5.55
CA ALA A 147 -9.90 -11.71 6.26
C ALA A 147 -10.23 -11.32 7.71
N THR A 148 -9.47 -10.39 8.29
CA THR A 148 -9.73 -9.89 9.66
C THR A 148 -10.79 -8.77 9.71
N ILE A 149 -11.08 -8.13 8.57
CA ILE A 149 -11.94 -6.94 8.49
C ILE A 149 -13.25 -7.22 7.78
N ILE A 150 -13.25 -8.14 6.80
CA ILE A 150 -14.44 -8.54 6.06
C ILE A 150 -14.65 -10.04 6.27
N PRO A 151 -15.57 -10.45 7.17
CA PRO A 151 -15.85 -11.85 7.42
C PRO A 151 -16.23 -12.63 6.14
N GLU A 152 -16.87 -11.96 5.17
CA GLU A 152 -17.24 -12.55 3.88
C GLU A 152 -16.02 -12.85 2.98
N ILE A 153 -14.91 -12.11 3.13
CA ILE A 153 -13.67 -12.38 2.40
C ILE A 153 -13.05 -13.72 2.82
N ILE A 154 -13.22 -14.16 4.08
CA ILE A 154 -12.79 -15.52 4.49
C ILE A 154 -13.47 -16.58 3.63
N LYS A 155 -14.77 -16.39 3.33
CA LYS A 155 -15.54 -17.32 2.49
C LYS A 155 -15.06 -17.26 1.04
N LEU A 156 -14.87 -16.06 0.50
CA LEU A 156 -14.39 -15.85 -0.87
C LEU A 156 -12.98 -16.40 -1.10
N LEU A 157 -12.04 -16.16 -0.17
CA LEU A 157 -10.66 -16.66 -0.25
C LEU A 157 -10.59 -18.20 -0.23
N LYS A 158 -11.47 -18.84 0.54
CA LYS A 158 -11.63 -20.31 0.55
C LYS A 158 -12.19 -20.84 -0.76
N GLU A 159 -13.11 -20.11 -1.39
CA GLU A 159 -13.71 -20.48 -2.68
C GLU A 159 -12.76 -20.24 -3.87
N THR A 160 -11.87 -19.23 -3.80
CA THR A 160 -10.90 -18.92 -4.86
C THR A 160 -9.54 -19.61 -4.70
N GLY A 161 -9.35 -20.45 -3.67
CA GLY A 161 -8.13 -21.22 -3.45
C GLY A 161 -6.91 -20.38 -3.02
N GLN A 162 -7.12 -19.17 -2.49
CA GLN A 162 -6.04 -18.37 -1.91
C GLN A 162 -5.78 -18.84 -0.47
N ASP A 163 -4.58 -19.38 -0.23
CA ASP A 163 -4.18 -19.95 1.06
C ASP A 163 -3.96 -18.87 2.11
N ILE A 164 -4.82 -18.85 3.13
CA ILE A 164 -4.82 -17.86 4.21
C ILE A 164 -3.71 -18.08 5.26
N ASN A 165 -2.89 -19.13 5.12
CA ASN A 165 -1.90 -19.53 6.14
C ASN A 165 -0.44 -19.44 5.69
N ARG A 166 -0.13 -18.87 4.52
CA ARG A 166 1.27 -18.67 4.11
C ARG A 166 1.76 -17.28 4.56
N SER A 167 2.43 -17.26 5.71
CA SER A 167 3.36 -16.21 6.13
C SER A 167 4.66 -16.27 5.32
#